data_AF-A0A2N1UAH6-F1
#
_entry.id   AF-A0A2N1UAH6-F1
#
_cell.length_a   1.000
_cell.length_b   1.000
_cell.length_c   1.000
_cell.angle_alpha   90.00
_cell.angle_beta   90.00
_cell.angle_gamma   90.00
#
_symmetry.space_group_name_H-M   'P 1'
#
loop_
_entity.id
_entity.type
_entity.pdbx_description
1 polymer ?
#
loop_
_entity_poly.entity_id
_entity_poly.type
_entity_poly.pdbx_seq_one_letter_code
_entity_poly.pdbx_strand_id
1 'polypeptide(L)'
;MKTAVKIMLLSLPVFLLAVYAVQAQDVEAEAPPAAMSEPADDENRQAEMQGDDYFEKLLEKVKQDNPEEAARLEKLRNEDPRTFRREMRNVMRQQRPSMDSRRGADMESGTEGHIGMMSREKVRERMQAKENELLSWLEKNEPEKAKELAALKTADPPAYRRRMAFETRNYRQIIEAEQSNPALAEVLKQDVVLKQKRNELLEKIKGTTNEKQKASLTKQLKEVVEQRFDLIVQKKQLKYEELQKRLEDLQQIVNKSQAELETLKSKKAEQTEKHLEELLSQSERIDWD
;
A
#
# COMPACT_ATOMS: atom_id res chain seq x y z
N MET A 1 42.60 -66.82 -36.01
CA MET A 1 41.22 -66.66 -36.47
C MET A 1 40.91 -65.16 -36.51
N LYS A 2 40.58 -64.65 -37.70
CA LYS A 2 40.14 -63.27 -38.03
C LYS A 2 38.69 -63.11 -37.50
N THR A 3 38.17 -62.01 -36.93
CA THR A 3 37.80 -60.68 -37.48
C THR A 3 37.11 -59.89 -36.34
N ALA A 4 37.50 -58.66 -35.97
CA ALA A 4 36.92 -57.36 -36.37
C ALA A 4 35.37 -57.26 -36.44
N VAL A 5 34.70 -56.49 -35.56
CA VAL A 5 33.40 -55.80 -35.77
C VAL A 5 33.24 -54.62 -34.77
N LYS A 6 33.48 -53.38 -35.23
CA LYS A 6 32.57 -52.23 -35.40
C LYS A 6 32.03 -51.51 -34.15
N ILE A 7 32.62 -50.34 -33.96
CA ILE A 7 32.06 -49.14 -33.30
C ILE A 7 30.86 -48.65 -34.13
N MET A 8 29.72 -48.36 -33.49
CA MET A 8 28.68 -47.49 -34.05
C MET A 8 28.39 -46.35 -33.06
N LEU A 9 28.81 -45.16 -33.49
CA LEU A 9 28.29 -43.87 -33.11
C LEU A 9 26.79 -43.80 -33.40
N LEU A 10 26.00 -43.36 -32.42
CA LEU A 10 24.74 -42.68 -32.70
C LEU A 10 24.66 -41.41 -31.84
N SER A 11 24.89 -40.32 -32.53
CA SER A 11 24.64 -38.93 -32.17
C SER A 11 23.17 -38.69 -31.85
N LEU A 12 22.90 -37.99 -30.75
CA LEU A 12 21.64 -37.26 -30.56
C LEU A 12 21.96 -35.75 -30.49
N PRO A 13 21.18 -34.91 -31.18
CA PRO A 13 21.56 -33.56 -31.52
C PRO A 13 21.32 -32.58 -30.37
N VAL A 14 22.30 -31.69 -30.23
CA VAL A 14 22.23 -30.41 -29.53
C VAL A 14 21.14 -29.58 -30.21
N PHE A 15 19.98 -29.42 -29.56
CA PHE A 15 18.98 -28.46 -29.99
C PHE A 15 19.46 -27.05 -29.62
N LEU A 16 19.66 -26.26 -30.67
CA LEU A 16 19.98 -24.84 -30.64
C LEU A 16 19.00 -24.06 -29.74
N LEU A 17 19.51 -23.45 -28.68
CA LEU A 17 18.96 -22.21 -28.13
C LEU A 17 19.36 -21.08 -29.07
N ALA A 18 18.54 -20.86 -30.10
CA ALA A 18 18.65 -19.72 -30.97
C ALA A 18 18.23 -18.46 -30.20
N VAL A 19 19.22 -17.59 -30.06
CA VAL A 19 19.17 -16.18 -29.69
C VAL A 19 18.00 -15.46 -30.38
N TYR A 20 16.96 -15.10 -29.62
CA TYR A 20 16.10 -13.98 -29.98
C TYR A 20 16.69 -12.71 -29.35
N ALA A 21 17.65 -12.13 -30.06
CA ALA A 21 17.94 -10.71 -29.94
C ALA A 21 16.86 -9.97 -30.73
N VAL A 22 15.73 -9.69 -30.07
CA VAL A 22 14.76 -8.73 -30.59
C VAL A 22 15.38 -7.35 -30.45
N GLN A 23 15.63 -6.72 -31.58
CA GLN A 23 16.01 -5.32 -31.68
C GLN A 23 14.94 -4.48 -30.96
N ALA A 24 15.36 -3.80 -29.89
CA ALA A 24 14.61 -2.69 -29.34
C ALA A 24 14.60 -1.59 -30.40
N GLN A 25 13.50 -1.45 -31.13
CA GLN A 25 13.15 -0.19 -31.76
C GLN A 25 12.62 0.72 -30.66
N ASP A 26 13.11 1.96 -30.63
CA ASP A 26 12.61 3.06 -29.81
C ASP A 26 11.14 3.33 -30.19
N VAL A 27 10.23 2.56 -29.60
CA VAL A 27 8.83 2.94 -29.51
C VAL A 27 8.76 3.86 -28.31
N GLU A 28 8.61 5.15 -28.60
CA GLU A 28 8.24 6.20 -27.67
C GLU A 28 6.88 5.83 -27.05
N ALA A 29 6.93 4.95 -26.05
CA ALA A 29 5.77 4.49 -25.32
C ALA A 29 5.27 5.65 -24.47
N GLU A 30 4.06 6.12 -24.74
CA GLU A 30 3.26 6.85 -23.77
C GLU A 30 3.38 6.13 -22.42
N ALA A 31 3.88 6.87 -21.43
CA ALA A 31 4.12 6.32 -20.11
C ALA A 31 2.84 5.64 -19.60
N PRO A 32 2.90 4.38 -19.13
CA PRO A 32 1.74 3.73 -18.56
C PRO A 32 1.18 4.60 -17.44
N PRO A 33 -0.16 4.66 -17.27
CA PRO A 33 -0.76 5.43 -16.20
C PRO A 33 -0.11 5.01 -14.90
N ALA A 34 0.49 5.99 -14.21
CA ALA A 34 1.32 5.80 -13.03
C ALA A 34 0.75 4.65 -12.19
N ALA A 35 1.45 3.51 -12.21
CA ALA A 35 1.17 2.43 -11.28
C ALA A 35 1.23 3.09 -9.92
N MET A 36 0.08 3.21 -9.26
CA MET A 36 -0.01 3.72 -7.91
C MET A 36 0.83 2.77 -7.07
N SER A 37 2.08 3.13 -6.85
CA SER A 37 2.99 2.46 -5.93
C SER A 37 2.21 2.34 -4.64
N GLU A 38 1.87 1.11 -4.28
CA GLU A 38 1.22 0.81 -3.01
C GLU A 38 2.02 1.54 -1.93
N PRO A 39 1.36 2.28 -1.02
CA PRO A 39 2.07 2.92 0.07
C PRO A 39 2.79 1.81 0.84
N ALA A 40 4.12 1.77 0.70
CA ALA A 40 4.98 0.86 1.42
C ALA A 40 4.52 0.82 2.88
N ASP A 41 4.25 -0.40 3.38
CA ASP A 41 3.78 -0.65 4.74
C ASP A 41 4.54 0.24 5.74
N ASP A 42 3.80 0.96 6.59
CA ASP A 42 4.36 1.93 7.56
C ASP A 42 5.45 1.31 8.46
N GLU A 43 5.50 -0.02 8.59
CA GLU A 43 6.56 -0.75 9.28
C GLU A 43 7.92 -0.66 8.55
N ASN A 44 7.95 -0.67 7.22
CA ASN A 44 9.19 -0.62 6.43
C ASN A 44 9.79 0.80 6.43
N ARG A 45 8.94 1.84 6.42
CA ARG A 45 9.39 3.24 6.57
C ARG A 45 9.99 3.52 7.95
N GLN A 46 9.51 2.86 9.00
CA GLN A 46 10.09 3.00 10.34
C GLN A 46 11.43 2.27 10.48
N ALA A 47 11.65 1.18 9.75
CA ALA A 47 12.92 0.47 9.71
C ALA A 47 14.00 1.25 8.93
N GLU A 48 13.66 1.83 7.78
CA GLU A 48 14.58 2.67 7.00
C GLU A 48 15.01 3.96 7.73
N MET A 49 14.14 4.54 8.57
CA MET A 49 14.47 5.71 9.40
C MET A 49 15.32 5.39 10.65
N GLN A 50 15.64 4.12 10.90
CA GLN A 50 16.36 3.67 12.09
C GLN A 50 17.73 3.02 11.80
N GLY A 51 18.11 2.89 10.53
CA GLY A 51 19.41 2.36 10.14
C GLY A 51 20.56 3.28 10.53
N ASP A 52 21.68 2.70 10.98
CA ASP A 52 22.88 3.46 11.36
C ASP A 52 23.40 4.32 10.18
N ASP A 53 23.24 3.86 8.93
CA ASP A 53 23.55 4.57 7.68
C ASP A 53 22.87 5.95 7.58
N TYR A 54 21.65 6.09 8.12
CA TYR A 54 20.92 7.36 8.09
C TYR A 54 21.53 8.38 9.06
N PHE A 55 21.99 7.93 10.23
CA PHE A 55 22.67 8.80 11.19
C PHE A 55 24.06 9.21 10.72
N GLU A 56 24.74 8.38 9.94
CA GLU A 56 26.05 8.70 9.36
C GLU A 56 25.97 9.82 8.32
N LYS A 57 25.03 9.73 7.37
CA LYS A 57 24.79 10.80 6.39
C LYS A 57 24.42 12.13 7.07
N LEU A 58 23.68 12.06 8.17
CA LEU A 58 23.32 13.25 8.92
C LEU A 58 24.50 13.81 9.70
N LEU A 59 25.33 12.96 10.32
CA LEU A 59 26.56 13.37 10.99
C LEU A 59 27.53 14.06 10.01
N GLU A 60 27.65 13.55 8.78
CA GLU A 60 28.45 14.20 7.73
C GLU A 60 27.94 15.61 7.41
N LYS A 61 26.61 15.77 7.32
CA LYS A 61 26.00 17.09 7.08
C LYS A 61 26.20 18.03 8.27
N VAL A 62 26.01 17.55 9.50
CA VAL A 62 26.30 18.32 10.71
C VAL A 62 27.78 18.69 10.78
N LYS A 63 28.69 17.82 10.32
CA LYS A 63 30.13 18.10 10.27
C LYS A 63 30.48 19.21 9.26
N GLN A 64 29.72 19.33 8.17
CA GLN A 64 29.85 20.42 7.20
C GLN A 64 29.34 21.75 7.78
N ASP A 65 28.22 21.73 8.49
CA ASP A 65 27.56 22.93 9.02
C ASP A 65 28.17 23.42 10.36
N ASN A 66 28.48 22.48 11.27
CA ASN A 66 29.00 22.71 12.62
C ASN A 66 29.93 21.55 13.08
N PRO A 67 31.25 21.63 12.79
CA PRO A 67 32.18 20.54 13.06
C PRO A 67 32.38 20.25 14.56
N GLU A 68 32.23 21.24 15.44
CA GLU A 68 32.35 21.04 16.89
C GLU A 68 31.20 20.21 17.45
N GLU A 69 29.98 20.47 16.97
CA GLU A 69 28.80 19.71 17.34
C GLU A 69 28.83 18.28 16.80
N ALA A 70 29.33 18.08 15.58
CA ALA A 70 29.57 16.75 15.04
C ALA A 70 30.56 15.94 15.89
N ALA A 71 31.69 16.54 16.31
CA ALA A 71 32.66 15.88 17.18
C ALA A 71 32.06 15.54 18.56
N ARG A 72 31.19 16.40 19.11
CA ARG A 72 30.44 16.10 20.35
C ARG A 72 29.51 14.91 20.18
N LEU A 73 28.79 14.85 19.06
CA LEU A 73 27.83 13.78 18.75
C LEU A 73 28.54 12.45 18.47
N GLU A 74 29.70 12.47 17.81
CA GLU A 74 30.55 11.28 17.62
C GLU A 74 31.04 10.69 18.95
N LYS A 75 31.44 11.53 19.91
CA LYS A 75 31.78 11.06 21.26
C LYS A 75 30.56 10.45 21.96
N LEU A 76 29.42 11.12 21.88
CA LEU A 76 28.17 10.64 22.45
C LEU A 76 27.71 9.30 21.86
N ARG A 77 27.98 9.05 20.58
CA ARG A 77 27.64 7.79 19.90
C ARG A 77 28.28 6.59 20.60
N ASN A 78 29.52 6.76 21.08
CA ASN A 78 30.29 5.71 21.74
C ASN A 78 29.98 5.60 23.24
N GLU A 79 29.72 6.73 23.90
CA GLU A 79 29.49 6.78 25.35
C GLU A 79 28.05 6.43 25.76
N ASP A 80 27.04 6.98 25.08
CA ASP A 80 25.62 6.71 25.34
C ASP A 80 24.80 6.74 24.03
N PRO A 81 24.60 5.58 23.39
CA PRO A 81 23.84 5.46 22.15
C PRO A 81 22.40 5.99 22.25
N ARG A 82 21.78 5.92 23.43
CA ARG A 82 20.38 6.38 23.62
C ARG A 82 20.32 7.89 23.62
N THR A 83 21.24 8.55 24.33
CA THR A 83 21.31 10.01 24.33
C THR A 83 21.76 10.54 22.98
N PHE A 84 22.71 9.87 22.30
CA PHE A 84 23.09 10.20 20.92
C PHE A 84 21.87 10.25 19.99
N ARG A 85 21.04 9.20 19.99
CA ARG A 85 19.81 9.14 19.15
C ARG A 85 18.80 10.24 19.48
N ARG A 86 18.76 10.71 20.73
CA ARG A 86 17.89 11.81 21.17
C ARG A 86 18.42 13.16 20.67
N GLU A 87 19.70 13.42 20.87
CA GLU A 87 20.37 14.65 20.43
C GLU A 87 20.37 14.77 18.90
N MET A 88 20.67 13.69 18.17
CA MET A 88 20.58 13.67 16.71
C MET A 88 19.18 14.05 16.20
N ARG A 89 18.11 13.59 16.88
CA ARG A 89 16.73 13.98 16.55
C ARG A 89 16.46 15.46 16.83
N ASN A 90 17.09 16.05 17.84
CA ASN A 90 16.98 17.49 18.11
C ASN A 90 17.68 18.31 17.03
N VAL A 91 18.88 17.91 16.62
CA VAL A 91 19.62 18.53 15.51
C VAL A 91 18.80 18.46 14.22
N MET A 92 18.16 17.32 13.92
CA MET A 92 17.24 17.22 12.79
C MET A 92 16.07 18.21 12.87
N ARG A 93 15.51 18.44 14.06
CA ARG A 93 14.39 19.38 14.24
C ARG A 93 14.84 20.83 14.04
N GLN A 94 16.08 21.15 14.40
CA GLN A 94 16.66 22.48 14.21
C GLN A 94 17.10 22.73 12.76
N GLN A 95 17.66 21.71 12.10
CA GLN A 95 18.07 21.79 10.70
C GLN A 95 16.92 21.62 9.71
N ARG A 96 15.79 21.03 10.14
CA ARG A 96 14.58 21.08 9.33
C ARG A 96 14.11 22.53 9.31
N PRO A 97 14.05 23.19 8.14
CA PRO A 97 13.41 24.49 8.06
C PRO A 97 12.03 24.35 8.69
N SER A 98 11.72 25.24 9.65
CA SER A 98 10.44 25.25 10.33
C SER A 98 9.34 25.06 9.29
N MET A 99 8.39 24.15 9.55
CA MET A 99 7.24 23.99 8.65
C MET A 99 6.48 25.31 8.45
N ASP A 100 6.61 26.27 9.37
CA ASP A 100 6.04 27.61 9.22
C ASP A 100 6.78 28.47 8.18
N SER A 101 8.09 28.28 7.98
CA SER A 101 8.86 29.00 6.95
C SER A 101 8.57 28.51 5.52
N ARG A 102 7.91 27.36 5.36
CA ARG A 102 7.41 26.87 4.06
C ARG A 102 5.97 27.29 3.75
N ARG A 103 5.32 28.05 4.64
CA ARG A 103 3.91 28.44 4.48
C ARG A 103 3.69 29.88 4.05
N GLY A 104 4.74 30.68 3.85
CA GLY A 104 4.61 32.05 3.40
C GLY A 104 5.87 32.54 2.69
N ALA A 105 5.88 32.44 1.36
CA ALA A 105 6.51 33.39 0.43
C ALA A 105 6.47 32.84 -1.01
N ASP A 106 6.68 31.53 -1.21
CA ASP A 106 6.94 30.97 -2.56
C ASP A 106 5.92 29.91 -3.00
N MET A 107 4.64 30.13 -2.70
CA MET A 107 3.52 29.35 -3.28
C MET A 107 2.91 30.03 -4.52
N GLU A 108 3.67 30.90 -5.20
CA GLU A 108 3.19 31.59 -6.41
C GLU A 108 3.80 31.05 -7.72
N SER A 109 4.81 30.18 -7.69
CA SER A 109 5.39 29.68 -8.94
C SER A 109 6.04 28.30 -8.82
N GLY A 110 5.46 27.35 -9.54
CA GLY A 110 6.17 26.15 -9.99
C GLY A 110 6.17 24.99 -9.01
N THR A 111 5.11 24.17 -9.02
CA THR A 111 5.15 22.75 -9.39
C THR A 111 3.73 22.21 -9.28
N GLU A 112 3.08 22.00 -10.43
CA GLU A 112 1.88 21.18 -10.59
C GLU A 112 2.20 19.71 -10.22
N GLY A 113 2.35 19.44 -8.92
CA GLY A 113 2.32 18.08 -8.40
C GLY A 113 0.87 17.65 -8.25
N HIS A 114 0.35 16.89 -9.23
CA HIS A 114 -1.04 16.45 -9.42
C HIS A 114 -1.75 15.73 -8.25
N ILE A 115 -1.19 15.68 -7.03
CA ILE A 115 -1.78 15.03 -5.85
C ILE A 115 -2.33 16.06 -4.83
N GLY A 116 -2.05 17.36 -4.98
CA GLY A 116 -2.34 18.39 -3.98
C GLY A 116 -3.67 19.15 -4.07
N MET A 117 -4.49 18.95 -5.10
CA MET A 117 -5.69 19.78 -5.36
C MET A 117 -7.01 19.02 -5.38
N MET A 118 -7.21 18.04 -4.49
CA MET A 118 -8.61 17.79 -4.12
C MET A 118 -9.10 19.03 -3.37
N SER A 119 -10.08 19.75 -3.96
CA SER A 119 -10.79 20.83 -3.26
C SER A 119 -11.12 20.35 -1.85
N ARG A 120 -10.89 21.21 -0.84
CA ARG A 120 -11.23 20.90 0.56
C ARG A 120 -12.66 20.40 0.69
N GLU A 121 -13.53 20.87 -0.20
CA GLU A 121 -14.91 20.41 -0.37
C GLU A 121 -15.00 18.94 -0.76
N LYS A 122 -14.32 18.50 -1.83
CA LYS A 122 -14.26 17.08 -2.24
C LYS A 122 -13.70 16.17 -1.15
N VAL A 123 -12.69 16.63 -0.41
CA VAL A 123 -12.16 15.86 0.74
C VAL A 123 -13.21 15.74 1.84
N ARG A 124 -13.93 16.84 2.14
CA ARG A 124 -15.00 16.85 3.13
C ARG A 124 -16.17 15.95 2.73
N GLU A 125 -16.60 16.02 1.48
CA GLU A 125 -17.64 15.16 0.91
C GLU A 125 -17.25 13.68 1.03
N ARG A 126 -16.02 13.32 0.63
CA ARG A 126 -15.53 11.95 0.79
C ARG A 126 -15.52 11.50 2.25
N MET A 127 -15.12 12.36 3.17
CA MET A 127 -15.13 12.03 4.60
C MET A 127 -16.55 11.86 5.13
N GLN A 128 -17.49 12.71 4.73
CA GLN A 128 -18.91 12.60 5.10
C GLN A 128 -19.55 11.34 4.52
N ALA A 129 -19.27 11.01 3.26
CA ALA A 129 -19.77 9.77 2.65
C ALA A 129 -19.30 8.54 3.42
N LYS A 130 -18.01 8.48 3.77
CA LYS A 130 -17.42 7.40 4.58
C LYS A 130 -18.01 7.34 5.99
N GLU A 131 -18.28 8.49 6.60
CA GLU A 131 -18.92 8.59 7.91
C GLU A 131 -20.36 8.04 7.87
N ASN A 132 -21.14 8.44 6.86
CA ASN A 132 -22.52 8.00 6.67
C ASN A 132 -22.58 6.49 6.38
N GLU A 133 -21.69 5.98 5.52
CA GLU A 133 -21.57 4.56 5.23
C GLU A 133 -21.32 3.76 6.51
N LEU A 134 -20.32 4.18 7.31
CA LEU A 134 -20.00 3.52 8.58
C LEU A 134 -21.17 3.56 9.56
N LEU A 135 -21.83 4.71 9.73
CA LEU A 135 -22.99 4.84 10.62
C LEU A 135 -24.11 3.90 10.20
N SER A 136 -24.45 3.87 8.90
CA SER A 136 -25.49 2.98 8.37
C SER A 136 -25.16 1.49 8.56
N TRP A 137 -23.87 1.15 8.51
CA TRP A 137 -23.40 -0.21 8.74
C TRP A 137 -23.47 -0.57 10.23
N LEU A 138 -23.05 0.34 11.12
CA LEU A 138 -23.11 0.16 12.57
C LEU A 138 -24.55 0.06 13.06
N GLU A 139 -25.48 0.84 12.53
CA GLU A 139 -26.90 0.73 12.90
C GLU A 139 -27.48 -0.66 12.65
N LYS A 140 -27.02 -1.33 11.58
CA LYS A 140 -27.48 -2.67 11.21
C LYS A 140 -26.77 -3.78 11.96
N ASN A 141 -25.45 -3.66 12.16
CA ASN A 141 -24.61 -4.74 12.67
C ASN A 141 -24.22 -4.58 14.15
N GLU A 142 -24.10 -3.35 14.64
CA GLU A 142 -23.56 -2.96 15.96
C GLU A 142 -24.37 -1.79 16.56
N PRO A 143 -25.70 -1.96 16.77
CA PRO A 143 -26.62 -0.85 17.05
C PRO A 143 -26.27 -0.07 18.32
N GLU A 144 -25.67 -0.73 19.32
CA GLU A 144 -25.23 -0.06 20.55
C GLU A 144 -24.10 0.93 20.29
N LYS A 145 -23.14 0.60 19.41
CA LYS A 145 -22.07 1.53 19.01
C LYS A 145 -22.60 2.71 18.21
N ALA A 146 -23.61 2.47 17.36
CA ALA A 146 -24.28 3.54 16.64
C ALA A 146 -24.96 4.52 17.61
N LYS A 147 -25.66 4.00 18.64
CA LYS A 147 -26.26 4.83 19.69
C LYS A 147 -25.23 5.62 20.48
N GLU A 148 -24.12 4.99 20.88
CA GLU A 148 -23.00 5.67 21.56
C GLU A 148 -22.46 6.84 20.72
N LEU A 149 -22.22 6.61 19.42
CA LEU A 149 -21.75 7.64 18.51
C LEU A 149 -22.77 8.77 18.34
N ALA A 150 -24.06 8.44 18.22
CA ALA A 150 -25.12 9.44 18.12
C ALA A 150 -25.20 10.33 19.38
N ALA A 151 -25.08 9.74 20.57
CA ALA A 151 -25.04 10.46 21.84
C ALA A 151 -23.80 11.37 21.94
N LEU A 152 -22.63 10.88 21.52
CA LEU A 152 -21.40 11.69 21.51
C LEU A 152 -21.47 12.87 20.54
N LYS A 153 -22.17 12.72 19.41
CA LYS A 153 -22.27 13.77 18.39
C LYS A 153 -22.88 15.06 18.94
N THR A 154 -23.86 14.94 19.85
CA THR A 154 -24.52 16.09 20.49
C THR A 154 -23.83 16.52 21.77
N ALA A 155 -23.36 15.58 22.59
CA ALA A 155 -22.78 15.88 23.91
C ALA A 155 -21.34 16.43 23.83
N ASP A 156 -20.47 15.84 23.00
CA ASP A 156 -19.05 16.23 22.88
C ASP A 156 -18.57 16.00 21.43
N PRO A 157 -18.70 17.01 20.55
CA PRO A 157 -18.30 16.88 19.15
C PRO A 157 -16.80 16.53 18.94
N PRO A 158 -15.84 17.06 19.74
CA PRO A 158 -14.47 16.54 19.75
C PRO A 158 -14.35 15.04 20.08
N ALA A 159 -15.02 14.54 21.11
CA ALA A 159 -14.99 13.11 21.45
C ALA A 159 -15.63 12.25 20.36
N TYR A 160 -16.73 12.72 19.77
CA TYR A 160 -17.35 12.10 18.61
C TYR A 160 -16.34 11.90 17.48
N ARG A 161 -15.61 12.95 17.08
CA ARG A 161 -14.62 12.82 15.99
C ARG A 161 -13.54 11.80 16.29
N ARG A 162 -13.04 11.75 17.53
CA ARG A 162 -12.03 10.76 17.95
C ARG A 162 -12.61 9.34 17.91
N ARG A 163 -13.81 9.15 18.43
CA ARG A 163 -14.50 7.85 18.44
C ARG A 163 -14.83 7.40 17.02
N MET A 164 -15.34 8.29 16.18
CA MET A 164 -15.63 8.04 14.77
C MET A 164 -14.38 7.61 14.00
N ALA A 165 -13.26 8.30 14.17
CA ALA A 165 -11.99 7.92 13.55
C ALA A 165 -11.50 6.55 14.02
N PHE A 166 -11.70 6.21 15.30
CA PHE A 166 -11.39 4.89 15.84
C PHE A 166 -12.25 3.80 15.21
N GLU A 167 -13.57 3.97 15.19
CA GLU A 167 -14.48 2.97 14.61
C GLU A 167 -14.27 2.83 13.10
N THR A 168 -13.97 3.92 12.39
CA THR A 168 -13.61 3.89 10.97
C THR A 168 -12.39 2.99 10.73
N ARG A 169 -11.35 3.09 11.55
CA ARG A 169 -10.15 2.25 11.41
C ARG A 169 -10.45 0.77 11.65
N ASN A 170 -11.39 0.46 12.54
CA ASN A 170 -11.73 -0.92 12.89
C ASN A 170 -12.65 -1.58 11.86
N TYR A 171 -13.65 -0.85 11.39
CA TYR A 171 -14.75 -1.42 10.62
C TYR A 171 -14.67 -1.16 9.11
N ARG A 172 -13.90 -0.16 8.66
CA ARG A 172 -13.82 0.15 7.22
C ARG A 172 -13.38 -1.05 6.38
N GLN A 173 -12.35 -1.76 6.82
CA GLN A 173 -11.87 -2.95 6.10
C GLN A 173 -12.93 -4.06 6.07
N ILE A 174 -13.79 -4.16 7.08
CA ILE A 174 -14.89 -5.13 7.11
C ILE A 174 -15.92 -4.74 6.06
N ILE A 175 -16.36 -3.48 6.05
CA ILE A 175 -17.38 -2.97 5.12
C ILE A 175 -16.93 -3.18 3.67
N GLU A 176 -15.69 -2.82 3.35
CA GLU A 176 -15.11 -3.01 2.00
C GLU A 176 -15.01 -4.50 1.63
N ALA A 177 -14.64 -5.36 2.59
CA ALA A 177 -14.54 -6.80 2.38
C ALA A 177 -15.91 -7.47 2.23
N GLU A 178 -16.98 -6.99 2.87
CA GLU A 178 -18.31 -7.61 2.74
C GLU A 178 -18.82 -7.62 1.29
N GLN A 179 -18.42 -6.64 0.48
CA GLN A 179 -18.81 -6.53 -0.91
C GLN A 179 -17.94 -7.39 -1.84
N SER A 180 -16.65 -7.53 -1.53
CA SER A 180 -15.64 -8.09 -2.43
C SER A 180 -15.17 -9.48 -2.02
N ASN A 181 -15.07 -9.74 -0.72
CA ASN A 181 -14.55 -10.96 -0.13
C ASN A 181 -15.26 -11.26 1.22
N PRO A 182 -16.46 -11.86 1.20
CA PRO A 182 -17.24 -12.12 2.41
C PRO A 182 -16.54 -13.00 3.45
N ALA A 183 -15.68 -13.93 3.01
CA ALA A 183 -14.88 -14.76 3.91
C ALA A 183 -13.87 -13.92 4.69
N LEU A 184 -13.21 -12.97 4.02
CA LEU A 184 -12.31 -12.01 4.68
C LEU A 184 -13.07 -11.11 5.66
N ALA A 185 -14.28 -10.66 5.31
CA ALA A 185 -15.09 -9.85 6.19
C ALA A 185 -15.39 -10.56 7.52
N GLU A 186 -15.71 -11.85 7.47
CA GLU A 186 -15.98 -12.66 8.66
C GLU A 186 -14.73 -12.80 9.56
N VAL A 187 -13.57 -13.10 8.97
CA VAL A 187 -12.30 -13.16 9.72
C VAL A 187 -11.98 -11.82 10.39
N LEU A 188 -12.24 -10.70 9.71
CA LEU A 188 -12.01 -9.37 10.26
C LEU A 188 -12.99 -9.03 11.40
N LYS A 189 -14.27 -9.42 11.31
CA LYS A 189 -15.24 -9.26 12.40
C LYS A 189 -14.77 -9.99 13.66
N GLN A 190 -14.32 -11.23 13.51
CA GLN A 190 -13.80 -12.03 14.63
C GLN A 190 -12.55 -11.39 15.26
N ASP A 191 -11.62 -10.85 14.47
CA ASP A 191 -10.43 -10.16 15.00
C ASP A 191 -10.81 -8.89 15.80
N VAL A 192 -11.86 -8.16 15.41
CA VAL A 192 -12.36 -7.01 16.19
C VAL A 192 -12.84 -7.46 17.58
N VAL A 193 -13.64 -8.51 17.65
CA VAL A 193 -14.14 -9.06 18.94
C VAL A 193 -12.97 -9.52 19.81
N LEU A 194 -12.01 -10.25 19.24
CA LEU A 194 -10.85 -10.71 20.01
C LEU A 194 -9.94 -9.55 20.45
N LYS A 195 -9.81 -8.47 19.67
CA LYS A 195 -9.10 -7.26 20.09
C LYS A 195 -9.76 -6.60 21.30
N GLN A 196 -11.09 -6.52 21.32
CA GLN A 196 -11.83 -5.97 22.46
C GLN A 196 -11.61 -6.84 23.71
N LYS A 197 -11.82 -8.16 23.59
CA LYS A 197 -11.60 -9.11 24.68
C LYS A 197 -10.17 -9.06 25.23
N ARG A 198 -9.16 -8.96 24.35
CA ARG A 198 -7.76 -8.77 24.74
C ARG A 198 -7.58 -7.50 25.58
N ASN A 199 -8.15 -6.38 25.14
CA ASN A 199 -8.02 -5.10 25.85
C ASN A 199 -8.69 -5.18 27.23
N GLU A 200 -9.87 -5.78 27.32
CA GLU A 200 -10.57 -5.99 28.61
C GLU A 200 -9.75 -6.86 29.57
N LEU A 201 -9.16 -7.95 29.08
CA LEU A 201 -8.30 -8.82 29.89
C LEU A 201 -7.06 -8.08 30.38
N LEU A 202 -6.44 -7.26 29.52
CA LEU A 202 -5.29 -6.43 29.91
C LEU A 202 -5.65 -5.45 31.03
N GLU A 203 -6.80 -4.77 30.94
CA GLU A 203 -7.25 -3.86 32.00
C GLU A 203 -7.55 -4.62 33.31
N LYS A 204 -8.21 -5.79 33.24
CA LYS A 204 -8.45 -6.64 34.41
C LYS A 204 -7.15 -7.11 35.06
N ILE A 205 -6.15 -7.51 34.27
CA ILE A 205 -4.84 -7.94 34.77
C ILE A 205 -4.12 -6.79 35.50
N LYS A 206 -4.13 -5.59 34.93
CA LYS A 206 -3.51 -4.41 35.55
C LYS A 206 -4.17 -4.03 36.88
N GLY A 207 -5.49 -4.18 36.96
CA GLY A 207 -6.26 -3.88 38.18
C GLY A 207 -6.26 -4.97 39.24
N THR A 208 -5.75 -6.17 38.95
CA THR A 208 -5.79 -7.32 39.86
C THR A 208 -4.50 -7.45 40.67
N THR A 209 -4.60 -7.34 42.00
CA THR A 209 -3.47 -7.52 42.93
C THR A 209 -3.26 -9.00 43.32
N ASN A 210 -4.28 -9.84 43.17
CA ASN A 210 -4.20 -11.26 43.53
C ASN A 210 -3.48 -12.07 42.45
N GLU A 211 -2.30 -12.61 42.78
CA GLU A 211 -1.45 -13.38 41.86
C GLU A 211 -2.13 -14.61 41.25
N LYS A 212 -2.98 -15.33 41.99
CA LYS A 212 -3.67 -16.52 41.46
C LYS A 212 -4.71 -16.13 40.40
N GLN A 213 -5.44 -15.05 40.63
CA GLN A 213 -6.40 -14.52 39.66
C GLN A 213 -5.70 -13.93 38.44
N LYS A 214 -4.58 -13.22 38.66
CA LYS A 214 -3.74 -12.67 37.61
C LYS A 214 -3.16 -13.75 36.69
N ALA A 215 -2.73 -14.89 37.25
CA ALA A 215 -2.29 -16.05 36.47
C ALA A 215 -3.41 -16.63 35.59
N SER A 216 -4.64 -16.75 36.13
CA SER A 216 -5.81 -17.21 35.38
C SER A 216 -6.16 -16.26 34.22
N LEU A 217 -6.20 -14.95 34.48
CA LEU A 217 -6.44 -13.94 33.44
C LEU A 217 -5.35 -13.93 32.38
N THR A 218 -4.09 -14.14 32.77
CA THR A 218 -2.95 -14.24 31.84
C THR A 218 -3.08 -15.45 30.93
N LYS A 219 -3.57 -16.59 31.44
CA LYS A 219 -3.87 -17.77 30.62
C LYS A 219 -4.98 -17.49 29.59
N GLN A 220 -6.07 -16.85 30.01
CA GLN A 220 -7.13 -16.44 29.07
C GLN A 220 -6.63 -15.45 28.03
N LEU A 221 -5.74 -14.52 28.41
CA LEU A 221 -5.12 -13.58 27.48
C LEU A 221 -4.27 -14.33 26.45
N LYS A 222 -3.51 -15.35 26.87
CA LYS A 222 -2.73 -16.20 25.98
C LYS A 222 -3.62 -16.88 24.94
N GLU A 223 -4.72 -17.50 25.36
CA GLU A 223 -5.68 -18.15 24.46
C GLU A 223 -6.26 -17.16 23.42
N VAL A 224 -6.61 -15.94 23.85
CA VAL A 224 -7.09 -14.88 22.95
C VAL A 224 -6.00 -14.46 21.96
N VAL A 225 -4.74 -14.38 22.38
CA VAL A 225 -3.62 -14.02 21.50
C VAL A 225 -3.35 -15.12 20.47
N GLU A 226 -3.40 -16.40 20.87
CA GLU A 226 -3.27 -17.55 19.97
C GLU A 226 -4.38 -17.53 18.91
N GLN A 227 -5.64 -17.39 19.31
CA GLN A 227 -6.76 -17.28 18.36
C GLN A 227 -6.60 -16.12 17.38
N ARG A 228 -6.10 -14.96 17.84
CA ARG A 228 -5.84 -13.82 16.96
C ARG A 228 -4.70 -14.10 15.98
N PHE A 229 -3.69 -14.86 16.39
CA PHE A 229 -2.61 -15.26 15.50
C PHE A 229 -3.15 -16.15 14.38
N ASP A 230 -4.03 -17.11 14.71
CA ASP A 230 -4.69 -17.96 13.72
C ASP A 230 -5.50 -17.12 12.71
N LEU A 231 -6.27 -16.13 13.18
CA LEU A 231 -6.99 -15.21 12.29
C LEU A 231 -6.06 -14.34 11.43
N ILE A 232 -4.89 -13.95 11.93
CA ILE A 232 -3.89 -13.22 11.13
C ILE A 232 -3.37 -14.11 9.99
N VAL A 233 -3.10 -15.38 10.27
CA VAL A 233 -2.68 -16.35 9.24
C VAL A 233 -3.79 -16.54 8.22
N GLN A 234 -5.04 -16.77 8.66
CA GLN A 234 -6.20 -16.90 7.77
C GLN A 234 -6.42 -15.64 6.91
N LYS A 235 -6.31 -14.45 7.48
CA LYS A 235 -6.38 -13.18 6.74
C LYS A 235 -5.31 -13.09 5.66
N LYS A 236 -4.08 -13.50 5.96
CA LYS A 236 -2.99 -13.51 4.96
C LYS A 236 -3.26 -14.52 3.86
N GLN A 237 -3.76 -15.71 4.20
CA GLN A 237 -4.12 -16.74 3.24
C GLN A 237 -5.21 -16.27 2.26
N LEU A 238 -6.31 -15.70 2.78
CA LEU A 238 -7.39 -15.18 1.93
C LEU A 238 -6.93 -14.06 1.00
N LYS A 239 -6.07 -13.15 1.50
CA LYS A 239 -5.48 -12.10 0.66
C LYS A 239 -4.56 -12.66 -0.42
N TYR A 240 -3.79 -13.69 -0.09
CA TYR A 240 -2.93 -14.37 -1.05
C TYR A 240 -3.75 -15.01 -2.17
N GLU A 241 -4.82 -15.72 -1.84
CA GLU A 241 -5.73 -16.33 -2.81
C GLU A 241 -6.40 -15.28 -3.71
N GLU A 242 -6.82 -14.15 -3.14
CA GLU A 242 -7.38 -13.04 -3.92
C GLU A 242 -6.37 -12.43 -4.89
N LEU A 243 -5.12 -12.27 -4.47
CA LEU A 243 -4.03 -11.80 -5.33
C LEU A 243 -3.72 -12.80 -6.45
N GLN A 244 -3.72 -14.10 -6.16
CA GLN A 244 -3.55 -15.13 -7.19
C GLN A 244 -4.65 -15.04 -8.26
N LYS A 245 -5.92 -14.95 -7.84
CA LYS A 245 -7.04 -14.78 -8.77
C LYS A 245 -6.90 -13.53 -9.63
N ARG A 246 -6.51 -12.40 -9.02
CA ARG A 246 -6.30 -11.15 -9.75
C ARG A 246 -5.17 -11.26 -10.77
N LEU A 247 -4.09 -11.97 -10.46
CA LEU A 247 -3.01 -12.25 -11.41
C LEU A 247 -3.50 -13.08 -12.59
N GLU A 248 -4.33 -14.10 -12.35
CA GLU A 248 -4.94 -14.91 -13.40
C GLU A 248 -5.83 -14.06 -14.32
N ASP A 249 -6.72 -13.22 -13.74
CA ASP A 249 -7.60 -12.33 -14.50
C ASP A 249 -6.79 -11.33 -15.35
N LEU A 250 -5.75 -10.73 -14.78
CA LEU A 250 -4.86 -9.82 -15.51
C LEU A 250 -4.12 -10.52 -16.64
N GLN A 251 -3.64 -11.75 -16.40
CA GLN A 251 -2.98 -12.53 -17.44
C GLN A 251 -3.94 -12.84 -18.60
N GLN A 252 -5.21 -13.15 -18.32
CA GLN A 252 -6.23 -13.34 -19.35
C GLN A 252 -6.47 -12.06 -20.16
N ILE A 253 -6.56 -10.91 -19.50
CA ILE A 253 -6.73 -9.60 -20.17
C ILE A 253 -5.54 -9.33 -21.09
N VAL A 254 -4.31 -9.52 -20.60
CA VAL A 254 -3.08 -9.33 -21.40
C VAL A 254 -3.10 -10.24 -22.62
N ASN A 255 -3.42 -11.52 -22.45
CA ASN A 255 -3.48 -12.47 -23.57
C ASN A 255 -4.55 -12.07 -24.60
N LYS A 256 -5.72 -11.59 -24.14
CA LYS A 256 -6.79 -11.10 -25.01
C LYS A 256 -6.34 -9.87 -25.80
N SER A 257 -5.72 -8.89 -25.15
CA SER A 257 -5.19 -7.70 -25.81
C SER A 257 -4.08 -8.05 -26.81
N GLN A 258 -3.22 -9.02 -26.50
CA GLN A 258 -2.22 -9.53 -27.45
C GLN A 258 -2.89 -10.14 -28.70
N ALA A 259 -3.91 -10.98 -28.52
CA ALA A 259 -4.63 -11.58 -29.64
C ALA A 259 -5.37 -10.54 -30.50
N GLU A 260 -5.99 -9.53 -29.86
CA GLU A 260 -6.61 -8.40 -30.55
C GLU A 260 -5.58 -7.61 -31.37
N LEU A 261 -4.41 -7.35 -30.79
CA LEU A 261 -3.32 -6.64 -31.45
C LEU A 261 -2.77 -7.41 -32.66
N GLU A 262 -2.59 -8.73 -32.54
CA GLU A 262 -2.18 -9.56 -33.69
C GLU A 262 -3.26 -9.60 -34.78
N THR A 263 -4.54 -9.59 -34.40
CA THR A 263 -5.66 -9.49 -35.35
C THR A 263 -5.69 -8.14 -36.07
N LEU A 264 -5.40 -7.04 -35.37
CA LEU A 264 -5.28 -5.71 -35.96
C LEU A 264 -4.08 -5.64 -36.91
N LYS A 265 -2.93 -6.19 -36.51
CA LYS A 265 -1.74 -6.29 -37.38
C LYS A 265 -2.05 -7.07 -38.66
N SER A 266 -2.73 -8.20 -38.57
CA SER A 266 -3.05 -9.02 -39.75
C SER A 266 -4.03 -8.33 -40.70
N LYS A 267 -4.92 -7.48 -40.18
CA LYS A 267 -5.91 -6.72 -40.96
C LYS A 267 -5.43 -5.34 -41.43
N LYS A 268 -4.20 -4.94 -41.05
CA LYS A 268 -3.66 -3.59 -41.32
C LYS A 268 -3.76 -3.19 -42.79
N ALA A 269 -3.32 -4.07 -43.71
CA ALA A 269 -3.30 -3.75 -45.14
C ALA A 269 -4.73 -3.51 -45.68
N GLU A 270 -5.66 -4.42 -45.41
CA GLU A 270 -7.07 -4.31 -45.81
C GLU A 270 -7.74 -3.05 -45.23
N GLN A 271 -7.50 -2.75 -43.94
CA GLN A 271 -8.05 -1.56 -43.31
C GLN A 271 -7.44 -0.27 -43.88
N THR A 272 -6.16 -0.29 -44.23
CA THR A 272 -5.48 0.86 -44.85
C THR A 272 -6.04 1.13 -46.25
N GLU A 273 -6.24 0.07 -47.06
CA GLU A 273 -6.84 0.19 -48.40
C GLU A 273 -8.27 0.74 -48.31
N LYS A 274 -9.11 0.18 -47.43
CA LYS A 274 -10.48 0.66 -47.21
C LYS A 274 -10.52 2.14 -46.80
N HIS A 275 -9.64 2.54 -45.89
CA HIS A 275 -9.59 3.94 -45.46
C HIS A 275 -9.09 4.87 -46.56
N LEU A 276 -8.14 4.42 -47.39
CA LEU A 276 -7.65 5.16 -48.55
C LEU A 276 -8.76 5.35 -49.60
N GLU A 277 -9.56 4.31 -49.88
CA GLU A 277 -10.73 4.41 -50.74
C GLU A 277 -11.80 5.36 -50.18
N GLU A 278 -12.08 5.31 -48.87
CA GLU A 278 -13.01 6.24 -48.21
C GLU A 278 -12.56 7.69 -48.35
N LEU A 279 -11.28 7.99 -48.08
CA LEU A 279 -10.73 9.33 -48.20
C LEU A 279 -10.75 9.85 -49.65
N LEU A 280 -10.51 8.98 -50.64
CA LEU A 280 -10.56 9.35 -52.05
C LEU A 280 -12.00 9.48 -52.59
N SER A 281 -12.97 8.79 -51.99
CA SER A 281 -14.39 8.84 -52.38
C SER A 281 -15.18 9.94 -51.67
N GLN A 282 -14.70 10.44 -50.53
CA GLN A 282 -15.11 11.72 -49.96
C GLN A 282 -14.57 12.89 -50.81
N SER A 283 -14.98 12.98 -52.08
CA SER A 283 -14.92 14.26 -52.78
C SER A 283 -15.93 15.17 -52.11
N GLU A 284 -15.47 16.05 -51.21
CA GLU A 284 -16.25 17.19 -50.75
C GLU A 284 -16.85 17.87 -51.98
N ARG A 285 -18.19 17.93 -52.05
CA ARG A 285 -18.84 19.04 -52.71
C ARG A 285 -18.46 20.27 -51.90
N ILE A 286 -17.30 20.84 -52.19
CA ILE A 286 -16.97 22.17 -51.73
C ILE A 286 -17.92 23.07 -52.50
N ASP A 287 -19.01 23.46 -51.84
CA ASP A 287 -19.95 24.44 -52.37
C ASP A 287 -19.27 25.80 -52.24
N TRP A 288 -18.83 26.34 -53.38
CA TRP A 288 -18.13 27.63 -53.49
C TRP A 288 -19.08 28.79 -53.83
N ASP A 289 -20.39 28.55 -53.87
CA ASP A 289 -21.42 29.56 -54.20
C ASP A 289 -21.63 30.62 -53.11
#